data_AF-A0A931X729-F1
#
_entry.id   AF-A0A931X729-F1
#
_cell.length_a   1.000
_cell.length_b   1.000
_cell.length_c   1.000
_cell.angle_alpha   90.00
_cell.angle_beta   90.00
_cell.angle_gamma   90.00
#
_symmetry.space_group_name_H-M   'P 1'
#
loop_
_entity.id
_entity.type
_entity.pdbx_description
1 polymer ?
#
loop_
_entity_poly.entity_id
_entity_poly.type
_entity_poly.pdbx_seq_one_letter_code
_entity_poly.pdbx_strand_id
1 'polypeptide(L)'
;MIIVLKAGASDAEVDHVCRRIEAMGYRAHTIRGELRTVVGAVGDDRGKERLRSLESVECVEAVTPILQPFKLASREVRRENTRIPVDGVVIGGEQIVVMAGPCSVESRDQVLEIAAKVKSSGAHVLRGGAFKPRTSPYSFQGLEEEGLKYLAEARRETGLPVVTEVMEPEKVEVVAEHADILQIGARNVQNYSLLRRVAEARKPVLLKRGMSTTIQEWLLSAEYVLAGGNPHVILCERGIRTFETTTRFTLDLNAIPVVKKLTHLPVVVDPSHGTGHWEYVESLAMAGVAAGADGLIIEVHPRPEEALSDGPQSLKPDRFATLMTRLARVAAAVDRSV
;
A
#
# COMPACT_ATOMS: atom_id res chain seq x y z
N MET A 1 22.28 -16.18 1.40
CA MET A 1 21.40 -16.93 2.34
C MET A 1 22.26 -17.55 3.42
N ILE A 2 21.70 -17.77 4.61
CA ILE A 2 22.29 -18.59 5.67
C ILE A 2 21.51 -19.90 5.71
N ILE A 3 22.21 -21.02 5.64
CA ILE A 3 21.65 -22.37 5.75
C ILE A 3 22.08 -22.92 7.10
N VAL A 4 21.13 -23.11 8.01
CA VAL A 4 21.37 -23.69 9.33
C VAL A 4 21.14 -25.20 9.23
N LEU A 5 22.14 -25.98 9.65
CA LEU A 5 22.02 -27.45 9.69
C LEU A 5 21.55 -27.90 11.08
N LYS A 6 20.88 -29.06 11.11
CA LYS A 6 20.49 -29.74 12.35
C LYS A 6 21.72 -30.09 13.17
N ALA A 7 21.56 -30.13 14.49
CA ALA A 7 22.62 -30.58 15.39
C ALA A 7 23.04 -32.02 15.04
N GLY A 8 24.35 -32.27 14.98
CA GLY A 8 24.89 -33.59 14.64
C GLY A 8 24.99 -33.91 13.14
N ALA A 9 24.74 -32.93 12.24
CA ALA A 9 24.99 -33.11 10.81
C ALA A 9 26.43 -33.54 10.54
N SER A 10 26.59 -34.66 9.84
CA SER A 10 27.87 -35.26 9.47
C SER A 10 28.60 -34.45 8.39
N ASP A 11 29.91 -34.64 8.28
CA ASP A 11 30.71 -33.97 7.25
C ASP A 11 30.21 -34.27 5.82
N ALA A 12 29.74 -35.50 5.58
CA ALA A 12 29.18 -35.88 4.29
C ALA A 12 27.89 -35.11 3.95
N GLU A 13 27.07 -34.82 4.94
CA GLU A 13 25.85 -34.02 4.81
C GLU A 13 26.16 -32.54 4.60
N VAL A 14 27.15 -32.00 5.33
CA VAL A 14 27.65 -30.63 5.14
C VAL A 14 28.16 -30.47 3.70
N ASP A 15 28.98 -31.41 3.24
CA ASP A 15 29.54 -31.39 1.88
C ASP A 15 28.45 -31.54 0.81
N HIS A 16 27.41 -32.33 1.08
CA HIS A 16 26.26 -32.43 0.19
C HIS A 16 25.57 -31.07 0.02
N VAL A 17 25.33 -30.34 1.12
CA VAL A 17 24.73 -29.00 1.09
C VAL A 17 25.65 -28.02 0.35
N CYS A 18 26.96 -28.01 0.61
CA CYS A 18 27.92 -27.17 -0.10
C CYS A 18 27.90 -27.42 -1.60
N ARG A 19 27.97 -28.69 -2.04
CA ARG A 19 27.89 -29.05 -3.47
C ARG A 19 26.59 -28.59 -4.12
N ARG A 20 25.46 -28.67 -3.41
CA ARG A 20 24.17 -28.18 -3.93
C ARG A 20 24.16 -26.66 -4.08
N ILE A 21 24.72 -25.92 -3.13
CA ILE A 21 24.88 -24.46 -3.20
C ILE A 21 25.75 -24.07 -4.41
N GLU A 22 26.88 -24.75 -4.60
CA GLU A 22 27.81 -24.52 -5.71
C GLU A 22 27.21 -24.87 -7.06
N ALA A 23 26.46 -25.97 -7.16
CA ALA A 23 25.73 -26.36 -8.37
C ALA A 23 24.64 -25.33 -8.76
N MET A 24 24.18 -24.52 -7.81
CA MET A 24 23.25 -23.41 -8.06
C MET A 24 23.96 -22.10 -8.44
N GLY A 25 25.31 -22.09 -8.50
CA GLY A 25 26.12 -20.93 -8.88
C GLY A 25 26.52 -20.02 -7.72
N TYR A 26 26.39 -20.48 -6.47
CA TYR A 26 26.78 -19.72 -5.27
C TYR A 26 28.07 -20.26 -4.67
N ARG A 27 28.80 -19.43 -3.93
CA ARG A 27 29.91 -19.89 -3.09
C ARG A 27 29.38 -20.32 -1.74
N ALA A 28 29.79 -21.51 -1.28
CA ALA A 28 29.49 -22.01 0.04
C ALA A 28 30.59 -21.61 1.03
N HIS A 29 30.20 -21.07 2.20
CA HIS A 29 31.10 -20.74 3.29
C HIS A 29 30.62 -21.42 4.57
N THR A 30 31.33 -22.44 5.01
CA THR A 30 30.96 -23.21 6.20
C THR A 30 31.52 -22.57 7.46
N ILE A 31 30.66 -22.42 8.47
CA ILE A 31 30.98 -21.99 9.83
C ILE A 31 30.60 -23.15 10.76
N ARG A 32 31.59 -23.78 11.39
CA ARG A 32 31.38 -24.85 12.35
C ARG A 32 31.34 -24.26 13.76
N GLY A 33 30.14 -24.18 14.33
CA GLY A 33 29.95 -23.80 15.73
C GLY A 33 30.02 -25.02 16.65
N GLU A 34 30.14 -24.77 17.97
CA GLU A 34 30.18 -25.83 18.99
C GLU A 34 28.91 -26.69 19.01
N LEU A 35 27.76 -26.09 18.71
CA LEU A 35 26.46 -26.77 18.73
C LEU A 35 25.90 -27.06 17.34
N ARG A 36 26.23 -26.24 16.34
CA ARG A 36 25.62 -26.29 15.00
C ARG A 36 26.59 -25.85 13.91
N THR A 37 26.41 -26.42 12.73
CA THR A 37 27.07 -26.00 11.51
C THR A 37 26.15 -25.09 10.71
N VAL A 38 26.70 -24.00 10.20
CA VAL A 38 26.01 -23.02 9.36
C VAL A 38 26.75 -22.92 8.04
N VAL A 39 26.03 -22.90 6.92
CA VAL A 39 26.61 -22.68 5.59
C VAL A 39 26.06 -21.37 5.01
N GLY A 40 26.93 -20.41 4.78
CA GLY A 40 26.61 -19.19 4.05
C GLY A 40 26.66 -19.44 2.54
N ALA A 41 25.57 -19.15 1.83
CA ALA A 41 25.54 -19.09 0.37
C ALA A 41 25.71 -17.64 -0.10
N VAL A 42 26.85 -17.35 -0.74
CA VAL A 42 27.25 -16.02 -1.20
C VAL A 42 27.32 -16.00 -2.73
N GLY A 43 26.57 -15.11 -3.36
CA GLY A 43 26.49 -15.02 -4.81
C GLY A 43 25.47 -13.96 -5.26
N ASP A 44 25.16 -13.97 -6.55
CA ASP A 44 24.13 -13.10 -7.13
C ASP A 44 22.75 -13.44 -6.54
N ASP A 45 21.95 -12.42 -6.22
CA ASP A 45 20.63 -12.58 -5.60
C ASP A 45 19.56 -13.09 -6.60
N ARG A 46 19.86 -13.05 -7.91
CA ARG A 46 18.98 -13.57 -8.97
C ARG A 46 18.77 -15.08 -8.79
N GLY A 47 17.52 -15.47 -8.50
CA GLY A 47 17.14 -16.87 -8.33
C GLY A 47 17.47 -17.46 -6.96
N LYS A 48 17.68 -16.62 -5.92
CA LYS A 48 17.89 -17.07 -4.53
C LYS A 48 16.80 -18.00 -4.00
N GLU A 49 15.59 -17.92 -4.55
CA GLU A 49 14.49 -18.85 -4.22
C GLU A 49 14.88 -20.31 -4.47
N ARG A 50 15.81 -20.59 -5.40
CA ARG A 50 16.35 -21.94 -5.60
C ARG A 50 17.09 -22.47 -4.37
N LEU A 51 17.73 -21.60 -3.58
CA LEU A 51 18.39 -22.01 -2.34
C LEU A 51 17.38 -22.46 -1.27
N ARG A 52 16.11 -22.02 -1.32
CA ARG A 52 15.07 -22.56 -0.43
C ARG A 52 14.80 -24.04 -0.66
N SER A 53 15.11 -24.59 -1.84
CA SER A 53 14.99 -26.04 -2.06
C SER A 53 15.90 -26.86 -1.14
N LEU A 54 16.91 -26.22 -0.51
CA LEU A 54 17.76 -26.88 0.48
C LEU A 54 17.00 -27.21 1.77
N GLU A 55 15.86 -26.57 2.05
CA GLU A 55 14.98 -26.96 3.17
C GLU A 55 14.45 -28.40 3.03
N SER A 56 14.49 -28.97 1.82
CA SER A 56 14.15 -30.37 1.57
C SER A 56 15.29 -31.36 1.82
N VAL A 57 16.50 -30.89 2.14
CA VAL A 57 17.63 -31.75 2.52
C VAL A 57 17.48 -32.11 3.99
N GLU A 58 17.54 -33.39 4.33
CA GLU A 58 17.21 -33.89 5.67
C GLU A 58 18.04 -33.24 6.80
N CYS A 59 19.32 -32.95 6.54
CA CYS A 59 20.21 -32.32 7.52
C CYS A 59 20.01 -30.80 7.66
N VAL A 60 19.21 -30.16 6.81
CA VAL A 60 18.94 -28.72 6.85
C VAL A 60 17.79 -28.45 7.82
N GLU A 61 17.99 -27.48 8.71
CA GLU A 61 16.98 -27.03 9.67
C GLU A 61 16.25 -25.80 9.17
N ALA A 62 16.97 -24.83 8.59
CA ALA A 62 16.37 -23.60 8.08
C ALA A 62 17.24 -22.96 6.98
N VAL A 63 16.59 -22.28 6.03
CA VAL A 63 17.25 -21.44 5.03
C VAL A 63 16.76 -20.01 5.19
N THR A 64 17.63 -19.11 5.67
CA THR A 64 17.26 -17.73 6.00
C THR A 64 17.94 -16.73 5.05
N PRO A 65 17.20 -15.80 4.43
CA PRO A 65 17.80 -14.73 3.64
C PRO A 65 18.57 -13.76 4.54
N ILE A 66 19.70 -13.25 4.05
CA ILE A 66 20.47 -12.18 4.72
C ILE A 66 19.93 -10.81 4.31
N LEU A 67 19.62 -10.65 3.02
CA LEU A 67 19.10 -9.41 2.44
C LEU A 67 17.57 -9.37 2.52
N GLN A 68 17.03 -8.16 2.68
CA GLN A 68 15.59 -7.94 2.56
C GLN A 68 15.08 -8.41 1.19
N PRO A 69 13.89 -9.03 1.12
CA PRO A 69 13.40 -9.59 -0.13
C PRO A 69 12.82 -8.52 -1.08
N PHE A 70 12.57 -7.30 -0.61
CA PHE A 70 12.09 -6.13 -1.37
C PHE A 70 13.23 -5.12 -1.61
N LYS A 71 14.06 -5.35 -2.62
CA LYS A 71 15.31 -4.60 -2.80
C LYS A 71 15.08 -3.17 -3.30
N LEU A 72 14.24 -2.99 -4.32
CA LEU A 72 13.98 -1.71 -4.96
C LEU A 72 13.22 -0.75 -4.05
N ALA A 73 12.34 -1.25 -3.19
CA ALA A 73 11.65 -0.43 -2.20
C ALA A 73 12.53 -0.08 -0.98
N SER A 74 13.58 -0.86 -0.72
CA SER A 74 14.35 -0.81 0.52
C SER A 74 15.22 0.45 0.65
N ARG A 75 15.32 0.98 1.88
CA ARG A 75 16.28 2.03 2.21
C ARG A 75 17.75 1.62 2.07
N GLU A 76 18.02 0.32 2.10
CA GLU A 76 19.37 -0.21 1.85
C GLU A 76 19.85 0.15 0.44
N VAL A 77 18.94 0.23 -0.53
CA VAL A 77 19.25 0.60 -1.92
C VAL A 77 19.10 2.10 -2.14
N ARG A 78 18.06 2.72 -1.56
CA ARG A 78 17.82 4.16 -1.70
C ARG A 78 17.54 4.79 -0.34
N ARG A 79 18.50 5.59 0.15
CA ARG A 79 18.39 6.23 1.47
C ARG A 79 17.36 7.37 1.50
N GLU A 80 17.27 8.15 0.43
CA GLU A 80 16.41 9.33 0.33
C GLU A 80 14.95 8.97 0.09
N ASN A 81 14.04 9.69 0.76
CA ASN A 81 12.59 9.52 0.56
C ASN A 81 12.20 9.73 -0.91
N THR A 82 11.33 8.87 -1.43
CA THR A 82 10.65 9.08 -2.70
C THR A 82 9.61 10.18 -2.52
N ARG A 83 9.69 11.19 -3.39
CA ARG A 83 8.68 12.25 -3.53
C ARG A 83 7.98 12.05 -4.86
N ILE A 84 6.64 11.99 -4.84
CA ILE A 84 5.83 11.68 -6.01
C ILE A 84 5.02 12.93 -6.38
N PRO A 85 5.40 13.65 -7.45
CA PRO A 85 4.62 14.77 -7.96
C PRO A 85 3.36 14.27 -8.66
N VAL A 86 2.22 14.88 -8.36
CA VAL A 86 0.91 14.62 -8.95
C VAL A 86 0.21 15.96 -9.12
N ASP A 87 0.23 16.50 -10.34
CA ASP A 87 -0.46 17.74 -10.72
C ASP A 87 -0.37 18.88 -9.66
N GLY A 88 0.85 19.32 -9.35
CA GLY A 88 1.11 20.38 -8.38
C GLY A 88 1.16 19.94 -6.91
N VAL A 89 0.73 18.71 -6.58
CA VAL A 89 0.85 18.11 -5.24
C VAL A 89 2.08 17.19 -5.18
N VAL A 90 2.76 17.11 -4.02
CA VAL A 90 3.91 16.20 -3.84
C VAL A 90 3.67 15.28 -2.65
N ILE A 91 3.45 14.00 -2.92
CA ILE A 91 3.27 12.97 -1.88
C ILE A 91 4.64 12.49 -1.39
N GLY A 92 4.84 12.38 -0.07
CA GLY A 92 6.12 12.05 0.55
C GLY A 92 7.02 13.24 0.85
N GLY A 93 6.50 14.47 0.73
CA GLY A 93 7.17 15.70 1.20
C GLY A 93 6.84 16.04 2.66
N GLU A 94 7.15 17.28 3.06
CA GLU A 94 6.83 17.81 4.40
C GLU A 94 5.32 18.04 4.58
N GLN A 95 4.62 18.49 3.53
CA GLN A 95 3.17 18.60 3.54
C GLN A 95 2.51 17.22 3.50
N ILE A 96 1.55 17.00 4.40
CA ILE A 96 0.74 15.79 4.47
C ILE A 96 -0.37 15.91 3.44
N VAL A 97 -0.41 14.97 2.49
CA VAL A 97 -1.39 15.01 1.40
C VAL A 97 -2.69 14.34 1.84
N VAL A 98 -3.79 15.10 1.86
CA VAL A 98 -5.12 14.55 2.16
C VAL A 98 -5.91 14.32 0.88
N MET A 99 -6.24 13.06 0.64
CA MET A 99 -7.12 12.60 -0.44
C MET A 99 -8.52 12.39 0.13
N ALA A 100 -9.53 13.06 -0.41
CA ALA A 100 -10.88 13.03 0.15
C ALA A 100 -11.95 12.98 -0.94
N GLY A 101 -13.07 12.35 -0.63
CA GLY A 101 -14.18 12.16 -1.58
C GLY A 101 -14.96 10.87 -1.33
N PRO A 102 -15.97 10.59 -2.16
CA PRO A 102 -16.98 9.59 -1.86
C PRO A 102 -16.49 8.18 -2.12
N CYS A 103 -17.08 7.20 -1.41
CA CYS A 103 -16.75 5.78 -1.60
C CYS A 103 -16.90 5.32 -3.05
N SER A 104 -18.02 5.70 -3.65
CA SER A 104 -18.35 5.45 -5.04
C SER A 104 -18.74 6.77 -5.70
N VAL A 105 -18.52 6.86 -7.01
CA VAL A 105 -19.18 7.89 -7.81
C VAL A 105 -20.61 7.43 -8.03
N GLU A 106 -21.58 8.18 -7.52
CA GLU A 106 -23.01 7.78 -7.52
C GLU A 106 -23.81 8.56 -8.56
N SER A 107 -23.43 9.81 -8.79
CA SER A 107 -23.97 10.66 -9.86
C SER A 107 -22.99 11.80 -10.16
N ARG A 108 -23.21 12.50 -11.28
CA ARG A 108 -22.45 13.69 -11.65
C ARG A 108 -22.54 14.78 -10.57
N ASP A 109 -23.76 15.13 -10.16
CA ASP A 109 -23.99 16.21 -9.18
C ASP A 109 -23.36 15.88 -7.82
N GLN A 110 -23.45 14.62 -7.39
CA GLN A 110 -22.88 14.16 -6.14
C GLN A 110 -21.34 14.32 -6.12
N VAL A 111 -20.65 13.94 -7.20
CA VAL A 111 -19.19 14.02 -7.25
C VAL A 111 -18.69 15.46 -7.42
N LEU A 112 -19.42 16.32 -8.14
CA LEU A 112 -19.07 17.73 -8.27
C LEU A 112 -19.28 18.49 -6.95
N GLU A 113 -20.42 18.26 -6.28
CA GLU A 113 -20.72 18.84 -4.97
C GLU A 113 -19.62 18.49 -3.95
N ILE A 114 -19.27 17.21 -3.85
CA ILE A 114 -18.29 16.76 -2.87
C ILE A 114 -16.87 17.22 -3.23
N ALA A 115 -16.48 17.24 -4.51
CA ALA A 115 -15.18 17.74 -4.94
C ALA A 115 -14.98 19.21 -4.54
N ALA A 116 -16.00 20.05 -4.76
CA ALA A 116 -15.97 21.45 -4.35
C ALA A 116 -15.85 21.59 -2.82
N LYS A 117 -16.63 20.82 -2.05
CA LYS A 117 -16.63 20.87 -0.58
C LYS A 117 -15.33 20.37 0.05
N VAL A 118 -14.74 19.29 -0.46
CA VAL A 118 -13.46 18.81 0.07
C VAL A 118 -12.31 19.73 -0.34
N LYS A 119 -12.34 20.30 -1.55
CA LYS A 119 -11.36 21.31 -1.98
C LYS A 119 -11.36 22.53 -1.07
N SER A 120 -12.54 23.11 -0.81
CA SER A 120 -12.67 24.29 0.05
C SER A 120 -12.26 24.03 1.49
N SER A 121 -12.31 22.75 1.92
CA SER A 121 -11.86 22.30 3.24
C SER A 121 -10.36 21.99 3.30
N GLY A 122 -9.62 22.06 2.20
CA GLY A 122 -8.17 21.82 2.15
C GLY A 122 -7.74 20.43 1.68
N ALA A 123 -8.61 19.66 1.03
CA ALA A 123 -8.18 18.43 0.36
C ALA A 123 -7.25 18.73 -0.83
N HIS A 124 -6.36 17.80 -1.12
CA HIS A 124 -5.31 17.91 -2.14
C HIS A 124 -5.58 17.01 -3.35
N VAL A 125 -6.28 15.89 -3.13
CA VAL A 125 -6.60 14.91 -4.17
C VAL A 125 -8.08 14.52 -4.00
N LEU A 126 -8.82 14.46 -5.10
CA LEU A 126 -10.17 13.91 -5.11
C LEU A 126 -10.08 12.39 -5.23
N ARG A 127 -10.74 11.67 -4.31
CA ARG A 127 -10.87 10.22 -4.41
C ARG A 127 -12.30 9.81 -4.75
N GLY A 128 -12.47 8.78 -5.59
CA GLY A 128 -13.80 8.27 -5.93
C GLY A 128 -13.74 6.93 -6.66
N GLY A 129 -14.59 5.97 -6.29
CA GLY A 129 -14.62 4.66 -6.93
C GLY A 129 -15.58 4.62 -8.12
N ALA A 130 -15.05 4.49 -9.33
CA ALA A 130 -15.86 4.27 -10.54
C ALA A 130 -16.29 2.80 -10.71
N PHE A 131 -15.42 1.87 -10.31
CA PHE A 131 -15.66 0.43 -10.28
C PHE A 131 -15.68 -0.04 -8.82
N LYS A 132 -16.58 -0.97 -8.46
CA LYS A 132 -16.73 -1.47 -7.08
C LYS A 132 -16.56 -2.99 -6.99
N PRO A 133 -15.58 -3.51 -6.21
CA PRO A 133 -15.48 -4.93 -5.93
C PRO A 133 -16.48 -5.31 -4.84
N ARG A 134 -17.69 -5.73 -5.23
CA ARG A 134 -18.75 -6.09 -4.28
C ARG A 134 -18.78 -7.59 -4.03
N THR A 135 -18.95 -7.95 -2.77
CA THR A 135 -19.15 -9.35 -2.36
C THR A 135 -20.47 -9.93 -2.88
N SER A 136 -21.49 -9.08 -3.03
CA SER A 136 -22.80 -9.47 -3.55
C SER A 136 -22.97 -8.93 -4.99
N PRO A 137 -23.43 -9.76 -5.94
CA PRO A 137 -23.67 -9.33 -7.32
C PRO A 137 -24.85 -8.35 -7.45
N TYR A 138 -25.75 -8.29 -6.47
CA TYR A 138 -26.92 -7.40 -6.47
C TYR A 138 -26.62 -6.00 -5.91
N SER A 139 -25.40 -5.77 -5.43
CA SER A 139 -24.98 -4.47 -4.96
C SER A 139 -24.68 -3.52 -6.12
N PHE A 140 -24.72 -2.20 -5.87
CA PHE A 140 -24.24 -1.21 -6.83
C PHE A 140 -22.78 -1.49 -7.24
N GLN A 141 -22.57 -1.70 -8.54
CA GLN A 141 -21.28 -2.10 -9.14
C GLN A 141 -20.39 -0.90 -9.51
N GLY A 142 -20.92 0.32 -9.43
CA GLY A 142 -20.28 1.54 -9.91
C GLY A 142 -20.86 2.03 -11.23
N LEU A 143 -20.53 3.26 -11.62
CA LEU A 143 -20.90 3.84 -12.91
C LEU A 143 -19.85 3.57 -14.01
N GLU A 144 -18.79 2.83 -13.69
CA GLU A 144 -17.74 2.44 -14.62
C GLU A 144 -17.17 3.67 -15.38
N GLU A 145 -17.12 3.62 -16.71
CA GLU A 145 -16.59 4.70 -17.54
C GLU A 145 -17.33 6.04 -17.38
N GLU A 146 -18.64 6.02 -17.13
CA GLU A 146 -19.37 7.26 -16.83
C GLU A 146 -18.88 7.87 -15.52
N GLY A 147 -18.63 7.04 -14.50
CA GLY A 147 -18.04 7.47 -13.24
C GLY A 147 -16.65 8.10 -13.42
N LEU A 148 -15.83 7.53 -14.31
CA LEU A 148 -14.52 8.10 -14.67
C LEU A 148 -14.65 9.47 -15.36
N LYS A 149 -15.63 9.64 -16.24
CA LYS A 149 -15.91 10.93 -16.91
C LYS A 149 -16.32 11.99 -15.90
N TYR A 150 -17.17 11.66 -14.93
CA TYR A 150 -17.57 12.60 -13.87
C TYR A 150 -16.40 12.98 -12.96
N LEU A 151 -15.48 12.05 -12.65
CA LEU A 151 -14.26 12.37 -11.92
C LEU A 151 -13.34 13.31 -12.73
N ALA A 152 -13.18 13.07 -14.03
CA ALA A 152 -12.38 13.93 -14.90
C ALA A 152 -12.98 15.34 -15.01
N GLU A 153 -14.31 15.46 -15.02
CA GLU A 153 -15.02 16.73 -14.95
C GLU A 153 -14.78 17.44 -13.61
N ALA A 154 -14.93 16.73 -12.49
CA ALA A 154 -14.65 17.27 -11.16
C ALA A 154 -13.21 17.77 -11.01
N ARG A 155 -12.24 17.03 -11.58
CA ARG A 155 -10.83 17.48 -11.68
C ARG A 155 -10.72 18.80 -12.43
N ARG A 156 -11.35 18.92 -13.60
CA ARG A 156 -11.32 20.16 -14.41
C ARG A 156 -11.93 21.35 -13.67
N GLU A 157 -13.01 21.15 -12.92
CA GLU A 157 -13.68 22.23 -12.20
C GLU A 157 -12.95 22.67 -10.92
N THR A 158 -12.31 21.73 -10.22
CA THR A 158 -11.71 22.00 -8.90
C THR A 158 -10.18 22.10 -8.89
N GLY A 159 -9.53 21.62 -9.95
CA GLY A 159 -8.08 21.44 -10.01
C GLY A 159 -7.56 20.37 -9.05
N LEU A 160 -8.41 19.51 -8.50
CA LEU A 160 -7.97 18.37 -7.68
C LEU A 160 -7.54 17.21 -8.57
N PRO A 161 -6.28 16.72 -8.48
CA PRO A 161 -5.92 15.45 -9.10
C PRO A 161 -6.81 14.32 -8.57
N VAL A 162 -7.02 13.29 -9.39
CA VAL A 162 -7.96 12.20 -9.10
C VAL A 162 -7.21 10.91 -8.77
N VAL A 163 -7.63 10.26 -7.68
CA VAL A 163 -7.32 8.86 -7.37
C VAL A 163 -8.57 8.00 -7.48
N THR A 164 -8.49 6.94 -8.28
CA THR A 164 -9.58 5.95 -8.46
C THR A 164 -9.01 4.55 -8.60
N GLU A 165 -9.81 3.55 -8.28
CA GLU A 165 -9.39 2.15 -8.21
C GLU A 165 -9.40 1.46 -9.57
N VAL A 166 -8.35 0.70 -9.86
CA VAL A 166 -8.30 -0.26 -10.96
C VAL A 166 -8.52 -1.66 -10.40
N MET A 167 -9.49 -2.36 -10.95
CA MET A 167 -9.87 -3.70 -10.45
C MET A 167 -9.29 -4.85 -11.26
N GLU A 168 -8.97 -4.63 -12.53
CA GLU A 168 -8.55 -5.68 -13.46
C GLU A 168 -7.56 -5.13 -14.51
N PRO A 169 -6.63 -5.96 -15.04
CA PRO A 169 -5.61 -5.54 -15.99
C PRO A 169 -6.16 -4.82 -17.23
N GLU A 170 -7.32 -5.25 -17.72
CA GLU A 170 -7.97 -4.76 -18.93
C GLU A 170 -8.51 -3.33 -18.75
N LYS A 171 -8.75 -2.89 -17.51
CA LYS A 171 -9.25 -1.54 -17.21
C LYS A 171 -8.13 -0.54 -16.92
N VAL A 172 -6.87 -0.97 -16.92
CA VAL A 172 -5.73 -0.09 -16.58
C VAL A 172 -5.65 1.10 -17.52
N GLU A 173 -5.81 0.89 -18.82
CA GLU A 173 -5.71 1.96 -19.84
C GLU A 173 -6.82 3.00 -19.66
N VAL A 174 -8.09 2.56 -19.69
CA VAL A 174 -9.22 3.47 -19.56
C VAL A 174 -9.21 4.22 -18.22
N VAL A 175 -8.82 3.58 -17.12
CA VAL A 175 -8.71 4.29 -15.83
C VAL A 175 -7.54 5.28 -15.86
N ALA A 176 -6.40 4.91 -16.44
CA ALA A 176 -5.25 5.79 -16.56
C ALA A 176 -5.52 7.03 -17.42
N GLU A 177 -6.44 7.00 -18.37
CA GLU A 177 -6.83 8.21 -19.13
C GLU A 177 -7.50 9.27 -18.23
N HIS A 178 -8.25 8.84 -17.21
CA HIS A 178 -9.05 9.72 -16.36
C HIS A 178 -8.44 10.00 -14.99
N ALA A 179 -7.56 9.13 -14.49
CA ALA A 179 -6.98 9.20 -13.15
C ALA A 179 -5.55 9.76 -13.15
N ASP A 180 -5.18 10.47 -12.09
CA ASP A 180 -3.80 10.93 -11.87
C ASP A 180 -3.02 9.96 -10.97
N ILE A 181 -3.73 9.19 -10.14
CA ILE A 181 -3.21 8.12 -9.30
C ILE A 181 -4.06 6.86 -9.49
N LEU A 182 -3.42 5.73 -9.77
CA LEU A 182 -4.06 4.42 -9.89
C LEU A 182 -4.08 3.73 -8.53
N GLN A 183 -5.25 3.55 -7.93
CA GLN A 183 -5.39 2.80 -6.69
C GLN A 183 -5.49 1.29 -6.99
N ILE A 184 -4.70 0.48 -6.28
CA ILE A 184 -4.90 -0.95 -6.15
C ILE A 184 -5.52 -1.22 -4.79
N GLY A 185 -6.76 -1.72 -4.80
CA GLY A 185 -7.49 -2.05 -3.57
C GLY A 185 -6.89 -3.23 -2.81
N ALA A 186 -7.21 -3.32 -1.52
CA ALA A 186 -6.69 -4.34 -0.61
C ALA A 186 -6.98 -5.79 -1.05
N ARG A 187 -8.03 -6.02 -1.84
CA ARG A 187 -8.36 -7.34 -2.40
C ARG A 187 -7.43 -7.75 -3.56
N ASN A 188 -6.84 -6.76 -4.23
CA ASN A 188 -5.98 -6.93 -5.39
C ASN A 188 -4.49 -6.72 -5.08
N VAL A 189 -4.11 -6.54 -3.81
CA VAL A 189 -2.72 -6.29 -3.41
C VAL A 189 -1.75 -7.41 -3.84
N GLN A 190 -2.23 -8.63 -4.03
CA GLN A 190 -1.43 -9.77 -4.53
C GLN A 190 -1.89 -10.24 -5.93
N ASN A 191 -2.68 -9.42 -6.63
CA ASN A 191 -3.00 -9.65 -8.04
C ASN A 191 -1.79 -9.26 -8.91
N TYR A 192 -0.79 -10.15 -8.99
CA TYR A 192 0.48 -9.85 -9.66
C TYR A 192 0.33 -9.53 -11.15
N SER A 193 -0.70 -10.06 -11.82
CA SER A 193 -1.01 -9.70 -13.20
C SER A 193 -1.44 -8.23 -13.31
N LEU A 194 -2.33 -7.79 -12.41
CA LEU A 194 -2.72 -6.38 -12.33
C LEU A 194 -1.55 -5.48 -11.93
N LEU A 195 -0.74 -5.88 -10.94
CA LEU A 195 0.42 -5.10 -10.49
C LEU A 195 1.45 -4.86 -11.61
N ARG A 196 1.73 -5.89 -12.42
CA ARG A 196 2.60 -5.76 -13.59
C ARG A 196 1.98 -4.80 -14.61
N ARG A 197 0.68 -4.92 -14.87
CA ARG A 197 -0.02 -4.08 -15.83
C ARG A 197 -0.05 -2.60 -15.42
N VAL A 198 -0.33 -2.28 -14.15
CA VAL A 198 -0.30 -0.89 -13.68
C VAL A 198 1.11 -0.28 -13.67
N ALA A 199 2.15 -1.10 -13.58
CA ALA A 199 3.53 -0.61 -13.69
C ALA A 199 3.84 -0.06 -15.10
N GLU A 200 3.24 -0.64 -16.14
CA GLU A 200 3.39 -0.21 -17.52
C GLU A 200 2.70 1.14 -17.80
N ALA A 201 1.65 1.47 -17.05
CA ALA A 201 0.91 2.74 -17.21
C ALA A 201 1.72 3.98 -16.77
N ARG A 202 2.86 3.81 -16.08
CA ARG A 202 3.75 4.89 -15.63
C ARG A 202 3.07 6.02 -14.85
N LYS A 203 1.92 5.76 -14.24
CA LYS A 203 1.23 6.65 -13.30
C LYS A 203 1.57 6.28 -11.85
N PRO A 204 1.51 7.24 -10.91
CA PRO A 204 1.55 6.95 -9.48
C PRO A 204 0.57 5.83 -9.11
N VAL A 205 1.03 4.85 -8.32
CA VAL A 205 0.23 3.71 -7.87
C VAL A 205 0.04 3.79 -6.36
N LEU A 206 -1.20 3.95 -5.90
CA LEU A 206 -1.56 3.84 -4.49
C LEU A 206 -1.90 2.37 -4.17
N LEU A 207 -1.00 1.69 -3.47
CA LEU A 207 -1.10 0.26 -3.16
C LEU A 207 -1.62 0.07 -1.73
N LYS A 208 -2.89 -0.31 -1.60
CA LYS A 208 -3.48 -0.64 -0.29
C LYS A 208 -2.92 -1.96 0.24
N ARG A 209 -2.58 -1.99 1.53
CA ARG A 209 -2.24 -3.23 2.23
C ARG A 209 -3.44 -4.19 2.22
N GLY A 210 -3.19 -5.47 1.99
CA GLY A 210 -4.23 -6.49 2.06
C GLY A 210 -4.60 -6.81 3.50
N MET A 211 -5.88 -7.13 3.72
CA MET A 211 -6.43 -7.37 5.06
C MET A 211 -5.76 -8.54 5.82
N SER A 212 -5.07 -9.44 5.12
CA SER A 212 -4.34 -10.55 5.74
C SER A 212 -2.88 -10.61 5.28
N THR A 213 -2.32 -9.47 4.87
CA THR A 213 -0.93 -9.41 4.39
C THR A 213 0.00 -8.88 5.47
N THR A 214 1.14 -9.55 5.62
CA THR A 214 2.27 -9.03 6.40
C THR A 214 2.87 -7.81 5.71
N ILE A 215 3.64 -7.00 6.45
CA ILE A 215 4.37 -5.86 5.87
C ILE A 215 5.32 -6.35 4.77
N GLN A 216 6.02 -7.46 4.97
CA GLN A 216 6.94 -8.00 3.96
C GLN A 216 6.21 -8.36 2.66
N GLU A 217 5.07 -9.04 2.72
CA GLU A 217 4.28 -9.39 1.53
C GLU A 217 3.76 -8.15 0.81
N TRP A 218 3.33 -7.14 1.58
CA TRP A 218 2.89 -5.87 1.01
C TRP A 218 4.02 -5.12 0.30
N LEU A 219 5.23 -5.11 0.88
CA LEU A 219 6.42 -4.52 0.25
C LEU A 219 6.89 -5.32 -0.98
N LEU A 220 6.72 -6.64 -0.97
CA LEU A 220 6.95 -7.47 -2.16
C LEU A 220 5.94 -7.16 -3.28
N SER A 221 4.69 -6.87 -2.95
CA SER A 221 3.72 -6.36 -3.94
C SER A 221 4.13 -5.01 -4.52
N ALA A 222 4.68 -4.10 -3.71
CA ALA A 222 5.26 -2.85 -4.20
C ALA A 222 6.45 -3.11 -5.14
N GLU A 223 7.28 -4.11 -4.80
CA GLU A 223 8.42 -4.53 -5.62
C GLU A 223 8.00 -4.95 -7.04
N TYR A 224 6.85 -5.59 -7.23
CA TYR A 224 6.34 -5.91 -8.58
C TYR A 224 6.12 -4.67 -9.43
N VAL A 225 5.61 -3.58 -8.83
CA VAL A 225 5.37 -2.32 -9.54
C VAL A 225 6.70 -1.62 -9.85
N LEU A 226 7.62 -1.58 -8.87
CA LEU A 226 8.96 -1.01 -9.03
C LEU A 226 9.79 -1.77 -10.07
N ALA A 227 9.75 -3.11 -10.05
CA ALA A 227 10.46 -3.98 -10.99
C ALA A 227 9.90 -3.88 -12.41
N GLY A 228 8.60 -3.54 -12.56
CA GLY A 228 8.01 -3.14 -13.84
C GLY A 228 8.52 -1.78 -14.35
N GLY A 229 9.39 -1.10 -13.60
CA GLY A 229 10.05 0.16 -13.94
C GLY A 229 9.28 1.41 -13.55
N ASN A 230 8.21 1.29 -12.76
CA ASN A 230 7.44 2.44 -12.28
C ASN A 230 7.90 2.81 -10.85
N PRO A 231 8.65 3.91 -10.66
CA PRO A 231 9.20 4.27 -9.36
C PRO A 231 8.17 4.94 -8.42
N HIS A 232 6.96 5.19 -8.89
CA HIS A 232 5.96 6.01 -8.19
C HIS A 232 4.94 5.14 -7.44
N VAL A 233 5.39 4.50 -6.35
CA VAL A 233 4.52 3.70 -5.48
C VAL A 233 4.23 4.44 -4.16
N ILE A 234 2.96 4.52 -3.79
CA ILE A 234 2.45 5.06 -2.54
C ILE A 234 1.84 3.89 -1.75
N LEU A 235 2.33 3.66 -0.54
CA LEU A 235 1.83 2.59 0.32
C LEU A 235 0.63 3.12 1.12
N CYS A 236 -0.52 2.45 1.12
CA CYS A 236 -1.67 2.77 1.97
C CYS A 236 -1.97 1.70 3.03
N GLU A 237 -1.73 2.00 4.32
CA GLU A 237 -2.17 1.19 5.47
C GLU A 237 -3.67 1.41 5.70
N ARG A 238 -4.42 0.33 5.87
CA ARG A 238 -5.91 0.36 5.85
C ARG A 238 -6.57 -0.69 6.75
N GLY A 239 -5.80 -1.23 7.67
CA GLY A 239 -6.19 -2.23 8.64
C GLY A 239 -6.02 -3.67 8.17
N ILE A 240 -5.75 -4.52 9.14
CA ILE A 240 -5.65 -5.98 9.01
C ILE A 240 -6.80 -6.67 9.75
N ARG A 241 -7.12 -7.88 9.33
CA ARG A 241 -8.09 -8.75 9.98
C ARG A 241 -7.43 -9.36 11.22
N THR A 242 -8.13 -9.27 12.34
CA THR A 242 -7.74 -9.87 13.61
C THR A 242 -8.94 -10.64 14.17
N PHE A 243 -8.88 -11.02 15.44
CA PHE A 243 -10.01 -11.60 16.18
C PHE A 243 -11.00 -10.53 16.67
N GLU A 244 -10.63 -9.24 16.62
CA GLU A 244 -11.48 -8.13 17.08
C GLU A 244 -12.66 -7.92 16.11
N THR A 245 -13.85 -7.65 16.66
CA THR A 245 -15.11 -7.57 15.91
C THR A 245 -15.79 -6.20 15.98
N THR A 246 -15.36 -5.33 16.90
CA THR A 246 -15.95 -3.99 17.12
C THR A 246 -15.62 -3.04 15.97
N THR A 247 -14.47 -3.22 15.30
CA THR A 247 -14.09 -2.47 14.09
C THR A 247 -13.98 -3.41 12.90
N ARG A 248 -14.22 -2.88 11.69
CA ARG A 248 -14.14 -3.64 10.44
C ARG A 248 -12.77 -4.30 10.22
N PHE A 249 -11.71 -3.58 10.56
CA PHE A 249 -10.35 -4.07 10.63
C PHE A 249 -9.66 -3.47 11.88
N THR A 250 -8.52 -4.02 12.26
CA THR A 250 -7.62 -3.38 13.23
C THR A 250 -6.61 -2.55 12.45
N LEU A 251 -6.67 -1.22 12.58
CA LEU A 251 -5.71 -0.34 11.92
C LEU A 251 -4.32 -0.51 12.55
N ASP A 252 -3.36 -1.00 11.78
CA ASP A 252 -2.01 -1.28 12.26
C ASP A 252 -1.13 -0.03 12.14
N LEU A 253 -1.24 0.89 13.10
CA LEU A 253 -0.41 2.10 13.14
C LEU A 253 1.08 1.80 13.28
N ASN A 254 1.47 0.62 13.80
CA ASN A 254 2.87 0.21 13.87
C ASN A 254 3.49 0.06 12.47
N ALA A 255 2.67 -0.27 11.46
CA ALA A 255 3.14 -0.40 10.09
C ALA A 255 3.74 0.91 9.54
N ILE A 256 3.27 2.07 10.00
CA ILE A 256 3.74 3.39 9.54
C ILE A 256 5.24 3.58 9.86
N PRO A 257 5.70 3.59 11.12
CA PRO A 257 7.13 3.76 11.43
C PRO A 257 7.97 2.58 10.93
N VAL A 258 7.43 1.36 10.91
CA VAL A 258 8.14 0.19 10.37
C VAL A 258 8.43 0.37 8.87
N VAL A 259 7.42 0.70 8.06
CA VAL A 259 7.59 0.92 6.61
C VAL A 259 8.47 2.13 6.34
N LYS A 260 8.33 3.22 7.11
CA LYS A 260 9.22 4.38 6.99
C LYS A 260 10.66 4.05 7.30
N LYS A 261 10.95 3.11 8.22
CA LYS A 261 12.31 2.63 8.49
C LYS A 261 12.83 1.73 7.38
N LEU A 262 12.00 0.82 6.89
CA LEU A 262 12.41 -0.21 5.93
C LEU A 262 12.52 0.31 4.49
N THR A 263 11.67 1.27 4.12
CA THR A 263 11.51 1.71 2.73
C THR A 263 11.59 3.22 2.58
N HIS A 264 11.93 3.66 1.37
CA HIS A 264 11.91 5.07 1.00
C HIS A 264 10.56 5.53 0.44
N LEU A 265 9.57 4.63 0.31
CA LEU A 265 8.28 4.94 -0.29
C LEU A 265 7.40 5.75 0.67
N PRO A 266 6.58 6.70 0.17
CA PRO A 266 5.61 7.38 1.01
C PRO A 266 4.53 6.42 1.52
N VAL A 267 4.10 6.62 2.76
CA VAL A 267 3.03 5.83 3.40
C VAL A 267 1.85 6.71 3.78
N VAL A 268 0.65 6.33 3.36
CA VAL A 268 -0.62 6.98 3.68
C VAL A 268 -1.50 6.06 4.52
N VAL A 269 -2.50 6.63 5.20
CA VAL A 269 -3.44 5.89 6.04
C VAL A 269 -4.87 6.05 5.53
N ASP A 270 -5.63 4.95 5.50
CA ASP A 270 -7.08 4.93 5.25
C ASP A 270 -7.83 4.67 6.58
N PRO A 271 -8.16 5.73 7.34
CA PRO A 271 -8.87 5.58 8.60
C PRO A 271 -10.34 5.17 8.40
N SER A 272 -10.94 5.48 7.26
CA SER A 272 -12.33 5.15 6.96
C SER A 272 -12.55 3.65 6.80
N HIS A 273 -11.78 2.99 5.91
CA HIS A 273 -11.87 1.54 5.77
C HIS A 273 -11.16 0.81 6.91
N GLY A 274 -10.14 1.42 7.53
CA GLY A 274 -9.43 0.87 8.67
C GLY A 274 -10.35 0.58 9.85
N THR A 275 -11.31 1.48 10.13
CA THR A 275 -12.27 1.28 11.22
C THR A 275 -13.61 0.76 10.74
N GLY A 276 -14.12 1.24 9.60
CA GLY A 276 -15.50 1.02 9.16
C GLY A 276 -16.55 1.87 9.90
N HIS A 277 -16.12 2.83 10.73
CA HIS A 277 -17.02 3.68 11.54
C HIS A 277 -16.58 5.14 11.48
N TRP A 278 -17.49 6.02 11.03
CA TRP A 278 -17.21 7.44 10.83
C TRP A 278 -16.75 8.14 12.14
N GLU A 279 -17.26 7.68 13.29
CA GLU A 279 -16.94 8.21 14.63
C GLU A 279 -15.45 8.08 14.98
N TYR A 280 -14.77 7.07 14.43
CA TYR A 280 -13.37 6.79 14.71
C TYR A 280 -12.41 7.35 13.66
N VAL A 281 -12.94 7.82 12.52
CA VAL A 281 -12.13 8.33 11.40
C VAL A 281 -11.26 9.49 11.84
N GLU A 282 -11.82 10.43 12.60
CA GLU A 282 -11.09 11.62 13.02
C GLU A 282 -9.88 11.27 13.91
N SER A 283 -10.11 10.45 14.93
CA SER A 283 -9.08 10.02 15.88
C SER A 283 -7.96 9.25 15.19
N LEU A 284 -8.30 8.31 14.29
CA LEU A 284 -7.28 7.51 13.60
C LEU A 284 -6.58 8.26 12.46
N ALA A 285 -7.24 9.24 11.84
CA ALA A 285 -6.58 10.18 10.92
C ALA A 285 -5.47 10.96 11.63
N MET A 286 -5.79 11.55 12.79
CA MET A 286 -4.82 12.27 13.62
C MET A 286 -3.70 11.36 14.12
N ALA A 287 -4.04 10.15 14.58
CA ALA A 287 -3.05 9.18 15.04
C ALA A 287 -2.10 8.74 13.91
N GLY A 288 -2.61 8.55 12.69
CA GLY A 288 -1.81 8.24 11.52
C GLY A 288 -0.79 9.34 11.19
N VAL A 289 -1.23 10.60 11.25
CA VAL A 289 -0.33 11.76 11.09
C VAL A 289 0.73 11.79 12.18
N ALA A 290 0.33 11.65 13.44
CA ALA A 290 1.26 11.64 14.57
C ALA A 290 2.28 10.49 14.50
N ALA A 291 1.88 9.34 13.94
CA ALA A 291 2.76 8.20 13.69
C ALA A 291 3.72 8.41 12.49
N GLY A 292 3.56 9.50 11.74
CA GLY A 292 4.45 9.90 10.65
C GLY A 292 3.93 9.60 9.24
N ALA A 293 2.63 9.36 9.05
CA ALA A 293 2.06 9.18 7.71
C ALA A 293 2.30 10.41 6.81
N ASP A 294 2.55 10.15 5.53
CA ASP A 294 2.78 11.15 4.48
C ASP A 294 1.48 11.62 3.81
N GLY A 295 0.36 11.01 4.16
CA GLY A 295 -0.95 11.38 3.67
C GLY A 295 -2.08 10.57 4.28
N LEU A 296 -3.30 10.96 3.94
CA LEU A 296 -4.53 10.31 4.36
C LEU A 296 -5.43 10.09 3.15
N ILE A 297 -6.21 9.02 3.14
CA ILE A 297 -7.31 8.82 2.20
C ILE A 297 -8.62 8.60 2.96
N ILE A 298 -9.56 9.53 2.83
CA ILE A 298 -10.75 9.64 3.69
C ILE A 298 -12.02 9.64 2.86
N GLU A 299 -13.03 8.90 3.32
CA GLU A 299 -14.36 8.89 2.71
C GLU A 299 -15.19 10.07 3.22
N VAL A 300 -15.73 10.85 2.29
CA VAL A 300 -16.63 11.96 2.57
C VAL A 300 -17.82 11.87 1.62
N HIS A 301 -19.03 11.95 2.16
CA HIS A 301 -20.28 11.88 1.39
C HIS A 301 -21.22 13.01 1.82
N PRO A 302 -21.94 13.70 0.90
CA PRO A 302 -22.86 14.76 1.30
C PRO A 302 -24.01 14.25 2.17
N ARG A 303 -24.48 13.02 1.90
CA ARG A 303 -25.58 12.36 2.63
C ARG A 303 -25.23 10.89 2.89
N PRO A 304 -24.35 10.56 3.86
CA PRO A 304 -23.92 9.19 4.12
C PRO A 304 -25.08 8.20 4.38
N GLU A 305 -26.19 8.69 4.92
CA GLU A 305 -27.43 7.94 5.15
C GLU A 305 -28.11 7.43 3.87
N GLU A 306 -27.84 8.04 2.72
CA GLU A 306 -28.38 7.68 1.40
C GLU A 306 -27.35 7.01 0.49
N ALA A 307 -26.12 6.81 0.95
CA ALA A 307 -25.01 6.35 0.12
C ALA A 307 -25.22 4.91 -0.41
N LEU A 308 -24.87 4.68 -1.68
CA LEU A 308 -24.95 3.38 -2.35
C LEU A 308 -23.84 2.41 -1.93
N SER A 309 -22.82 2.93 -1.25
CA SER A 309 -21.72 2.16 -0.65
C SER A 309 -21.15 2.87 0.56
N ASP A 310 -20.84 2.11 1.62
CA ASP A 310 -19.93 2.53 2.68
C ASP A 310 -20.32 3.87 3.38
N GLY A 311 -21.63 4.13 3.48
CA GLY A 311 -22.20 5.23 4.27
C GLY A 311 -21.74 5.26 5.74
N PRO A 312 -21.71 4.11 6.47
CA PRO A 312 -21.36 4.09 7.89
C PRO A 312 -19.96 4.62 8.27
N GLN A 313 -19.01 4.63 7.33
CA GLN A 313 -17.66 5.18 7.55
C GLN A 313 -17.41 6.55 6.89
N SER A 314 -18.38 7.05 6.12
CA SER A 314 -18.23 8.29 5.37
C SER A 314 -18.50 9.50 6.28
N LEU A 315 -17.58 10.46 6.30
CA LEU A 315 -17.79 11.73 6.99
C LEU A 315 -18.76 12.61 6.21
N LYS A 316 -19.52 13.45 6.94
CA LYS A 316 -20.21 14.61 6.36
C LYS A 316 -19.18 15.73 6.08
N PRO A 317 -19.40 16.60 5.08
CA PRO A 317 -18.46 17.66 4.71
C PRO A 317 -18.01 18.56 5.88
N ASP A 318 -18.92 18.97 6.77
CA ASP A 318 -18.59 19.83 7.91
C ASP A 318 -17.68 19.13 8.94
N ARG A 319 -17.85 17.81 9.09
CA ARG A 319 -16.96 16.98 9.92
C ARG A 319 -15.59 16.88 9.29
N PHE A 320 -15.52 16.74 7.96
CA PHE A 320 -14.25 16.75 7.24
C PHE A 320 -13.51 18.09 7.38
N ALA A 321 -14.21 19.23 7.24
CA ALA A 321 -13.62 20.56 7.45
C ALA A 321 -13.09 20.74 8.89
N THR A 322 -13.84 20.25 9.88
CA THR A 322 -13.39 20.23 11.28
C THR A 322 -12.14 19.37 11.46
N LEU A 323 -12.11 18.18 10.85
CA LEU A 323 -10.95 17.29 10.87
C LEU A 323 -9.72 17.97 10.25
N MET A 324 -9.83 18.62 9.10
CA MET A 324 -8.70 19.33 8.47
C MET A 324 -8.09 20.40 9.39
N THR A 325 -8.94 21.14 10.12
CA THR A 325 -8.47 22.11 11.13
C THR A 325 -7.70 21.44 12.28
N ARG A 326 -8.14 20.26 12.71
CA ARG A 326 -7.46 19.49 13.79
C ARG A 326 -6.17 18.86 13.28
N LEU A 327 -6.16 18.33 12.06
CA LEU A 327 -4.97 17.77 11.41
C LEU A 327 -3.85 18.80 11.32
N ALA A 328 -4.15 20.07 11.00
CA ALA A 328 -3.13 21.11 10.96
C ALA A 328 -2.39 21.29 12.29
N ARG A 329 -3.10 21.16 13.42
CA ARG A 329 -2.49 21.24 14.75
C ARG A 329 -1.61 20.04 15.06
N VAL A 330 -2.08 18.83 14.72
CA VAL A 330 -1.32 17.59 14.93
C VAL A 330 -0.08 17.55 14.04
N ALA A 331 -0.22 17.94 12.77
CA ALA A 331 0.87 18.05 11.82
C ALA A 331 1.95 19.02 12.34
N ALA A 332 1.55 20.22 12.78
CA ALA A 332 2.47 21.21 13.33
C ALA A 332 3.21 20.69 14.57
N ALA A 333 2.54 19.90 15.43
CA ALA A 333 3.15 19.30 16.61
C ALA A 333 4.20 18.21 16.29
N VAL A 334 4.23 17.72 15.05
CA VAL A 334 5.24 16.77 14.55
C VAL A 334 6.08 17.38 13.42
N ASP A 335 6.24 18.71 13.42
CA ASP A 335 7.07 19.48 12.49
C ASP A 335 6.68 19.32 11.00
N ARG A 336 5.38 19.22 10.75
CA ARG A 336 4.80 19.06 9.41
C ARG A 336 3.65 20.04 9.16
N SER A 337 3.26 20.15 7.90
CA SER A 337 2.05 20.88 7.47
C SER A 337 1.03 19.92 6.86
N VAL A 338 -0.22 20.37 6.74
CA VAL A 338 -1.28 19.72 5.97
C VAL A 338 -1.88 20.77 5.05
#